data_AF-A0A259U2T2-F1
#
_entry.id   AF-A0A259U2T2-F1
#
_cell.length_a   1.000
_cell.length_b   1.000
_cell.length_c   1.000
_cell.angle_alpha   90.00
_cell.angle_beta   90.00
_cell.angle_gamma   90.00
#
_symmetry.space_group_name_H-M   'P 1'
#
loop_
_entity.id
_entity.type
_entity.pdbx_description
1 polymer ?
#
loop_
_entity_poly.entity_id
_entity_poly.type
_entity_poly.pdbx_seq_one_letter_code
_entity_poly.pdbx_strand_id
1 'polypeptide(L)'
;MPDHYSERQAADLLRRASLLQATSDDARGPGLSLDEVKRAAEAAGIDSQYVEQAALGAGDDLPTSAPFLGIQTGAQRTRIVPGRVSDAEWAKMVATLRRQLGGTGTVEIIGEVREWRRGPYRVLLEPEGERTRITASGEWRADAVSALAATAMLIGYAFVMVAASVVKGKPDVLVLAAMFAAMGAASGAWAWPRLWPKGPRIEGKLDRAMEALEAVALTDERAEARASAPPLAETYAPEALPDAPRLDASLLDNTPDASGDARSRQRLRE
;
A
#
# COMPACT_ATOMS: atom_id res chain seq x y z
N MET A 1 -28.68 -17.47 47.33
CA MET A 1 -28.24 -16.44 46.35
C MET A 1 -29.50 -15.74 45.86
N PRO A 2 -29.54 -14.40 45.73
CA PRO A 2 -30.71 -13.74 45.16
C PRO A 2 -30.75 -14.00 43.65
N ASP A 3 -31.84 -14.59 43.16
CA ASP A 3 -31.99 -15.02 41.76
C ASP A 3 -32.25 -13.86 40.77
N HIS A 4 -32.37 -12.62 41.26
CA HIS A 4 -32.58 -11.44 40.42
C HIS A 4 -31.84 -10.20 40.94
N TYR A 5 -31.07 -9.57 40.07
CA TYR A 5 -30.46 -8.27 40.30
C TYR A 5 -31.44 -7.17 39.89
N SER A 6 -31.60 -6.13 40.72
CA SER A 6 -32.32 -4.93 40.29
C SER A 6 -31.57 -4.21 39.16
N GLU A 7 -32.26 -3.41 38.36
CA GLU A 7 -31.68 -2.69 37.22
C GLU A 7 -30.48 -1.81 37.61
N ARG A 8 -30.56 -1.14 38.77
CA ARG A 8 -29.42 -0.40 39.34
C ARG A 8 -28.25 -1.30 39.71
N GLN A 9 -28.51 -2.46 40.30
CA GLN A 9 -27.45 -3.41 40.66
C GLN A 9 -26.81 -4.02 39.41
N ALA A 10 -27.59 -4.31 38.36
CA ALA A 10 -27.07 -4.80 37.09
C ALA A 10 -26.18 -3.75 36.39
N ALA A 11 -26.64 -2.49 36.33
CA ALA A 11 -25.86 -1.40 35.76
C ALA A 11 -24.55 -1.15 36.52
N ASP A 12 -24.60 -1.21 37.86
CA ASP A 12 -23.41 -1.02 38.69
C ASP A 12 -22.44 -2.20 38.58
N LEU A 13 -22.96 -3.43 38.45
CA LEU A 13 -22.16 -4.63 38.23
C LEU A 13 -21.45 -4.59 36.86
N LEU A 14 -22.16 -4.22 35.79
CA LEU A 14 -21.58 -4.06 34.45
C LEU A 14 -20.54 -2.94 34.39
N ARG A 15 -20.79 -1.81 35.06
CA ARG A 15 -19.81 -0.71 35.18
C ARG A 15 -18.55 -1.16 35.92
N ARG A 16 -18.67 -1.93 37.01
CA ARG A 16 -17.51 -2.46 37.74
C ARG A 16 -16.76 -3.50 36.91
N ALA A 17 -17.47 -4.35 36.18
CA ALA A 17 -16.86 -5.34 35.30
C ALA A 17 -16.07 -4.68 34.16
N SER A 18 -16.61 -3.62 33.53
CA SER A 18 -15.89 -2.90 32.46
C SER A 18 -14.66 -2.14 32.97
N LEU A 19 -14.72 -1.56 34.18
CA LEU A 19 -13.58 -0.93 34.82
C LEU A 19 -12.51 -1.95 35.22
N LEU A 20 -12.90 -3.13 35.73
CA LEU A 20 -11.97 -4.22 36.00
C LEU A 20 -11.29 -4.68 34.71
N GLN A 21 -12.04 -4.90 33.63
CA GLN A 21 -11.51 -5.26 32.33
C GLN A 21 -10.50 -4.23 31.79
N ALA A 22 -10.79 -2.93 31.94
CA ALA A 22 -9.90 -1.86 31.51
C ALA A 22 -8.61 -1.73 32.35
N THR A 23 -8.61 -2.23 33.60
CA THR A 23 -7.48 -2.07 34.53
C THR A 23 -6.56 -3.31 34.56
N SER A 24 -7.07 -4.47 34.18
CA SER A 24 -6.23 -5.64 33.87
C SER A 24 -5.45 -5.39 32.57
N ASP A 25 -4.23 -4.89 32.69
CA ASP A 25 -3.26 -4.79 31.58
C ASP A 25 -2.94 -6.18 30.97
N ASP A 26 -3.22 -7.27 31.71
CA ASP A 26 -3.19 -8.67 31.25
C ASP A 26 -4.35 -9.04 30.29
N ALA A 27 -5.35 -8.17 30.11
CA ALA A 27 -6.42 -8.34 29.11
C ALA A 27 -6.04 -7.80 27.71
N ARG A 28 -4.81 -7.30 27.53
CA ARG A 28 -4.13 -7.44 26.23
C ARG A 28 -3.60 -8.87 26.13
N GLY A 29 -4.53 -9.82 26.06
CA GLY A 29 -4.19 -11.19 25.68
C GLY A 29 -3.53 -11.21 24.29
N PRO A 30 -2.93 -12.35 23.89
CA PRO A 30 -2.50 -12.54 22.51
C PRO A 30 -3.66 -12.14 21.59
N GLY A 31 -3.37 -11.41 20.51
CA GLY A 31 -4.39 -10.80 19.65
C GLY A 31 -5.55 -11.74 19.31
N LEU A 32 -6.70 -11.16 18.95
CA LEU A 32 -7.93 -11.89 18.64
C LEU A 32 -7.64 -13.12 17.76
N SER A 33 -8.09 -14.29 18.22
CA SER A 33 -7.99 -15.51 17.42
C SER A 33 -8.81 -15.36 16.15
N LEU A 34 -8.41 -16.08 15.09
CA LEU A 34 -9.12 -16.03 13.81
C LEU A 34 -10.63 -16.36 13.98
N ASP A 35 -10.98 -17.27 14.89
CA ASP A 35 -12.37 -17.64 15.17
C ASP A 35 -13.15 -16.58 15.97
N GLU A 36 -12.46 -15.74 16.74
CA GLU A 36 -13.07 -14.55 17.37
C GLU A 36 -13.30 -13.45 16.34
N VAL A 37 -12.34 -13.24 15.43
CA VAL A 37 -12.49 -12.26 14.33
C VAL A 37 -13.64 -12.67 13.40
N LYS A 38 -13.75 -13.95 13.05
CA LYS A 38 -14.88 -14.48 12.25
C LYS A 38 -16.23 -14.24 12.92
N ARG A 39 -16.35 -14.56 14.22
CA ARG A 39 -17.60 -14.33 14.96
C ARG A 39 -17.99 -12.86 15.03
N ALA A 40 -17.00 -11.97 15.20
CA ALA A 40 -17.24 -10.53 15.17
C ALA A 40 -17.67 -10.04 13.77
N ALA A 41 -17.07 -10.59 12.72
CA ALA A 41 -17.41 -10.28 11.34
C ALA A 41 -18.83 -10.74 10.98
N GLU A 42 -19.21 -11.96 11.38
CA GLU A 42 -20.57 -12.49 11.18
C GLU A 42 -21.62 -11.63 11.88
N ALA A 43 -21.33 -11.17 13.11
CA ALA A 43 -22.20 -10.24 13.84
C ALA A 43 -22.36 -8.88 13.13
N ALA A 44 -21.38 -8.47 12.32
CA ALA A 44 -21.42 -7.29 11.47
C ALA A 44 -22.01 -7.56 10.06
N GLY A 45 -22.46 -8.78 9.78
CA GLY A 45 -23.01 -9.18 8.48
C GLY A 45 -21.95 -9.50 7.41
N ILE A 46 -20.70 -9.70 7.80
CA ILE A 46 -19.60 -10.08 6.92
C ILE A 46 -19.42 -11.60 7.01
N ASP A 47 -19.46 -12.28 5.86
CA ASP A 47 -19.32 -13.73 5.80
C ASP A 47 -17.90 -14.17 6.22
N SER A 48 -17.82 -15.18 7.11
CA SER A 48 -16.58 -15.68 7.68
C SER A 48 -15.63 -16.27 6.63
N GLN A 49 -16.12 -16.72 5.48
CA GLN A 49 -15.28 -17.18 4.37
C GLN A 49 -14.36 -16.07 3.82
N TYR A 50 -14.82 -14.81 3.82
CA TYR A 50 -14.00 -13.67 3.39
C TYR A 50 -12.96 -13.28 4.44
N VAL A 51 -13.25 -13.52 5.72
CA VAL A 51 -12.29 -13.32 6.81
C VAL A 51 -11.16 -14.36 6.74
N GLU A 52 -11.47 -15.60 6.38
CA GLU A 52 -10.46 -16.64 6.13
C GLU A 52 -9.57 -16.29 4.95
N GLN A 53 -10.17 -15.86 3.83
CA GLN A 53 -9.41 -15.41 2.67
C GLN A 53 -8.50 -14.23 3.02
N ALA A 54 -9.01 -13.22 3.72
CA ALA A 54 -8.21 -12.09 4.17
C ALA A 54 -7.07 -12.50 5.11
N ALA A 55 -7.30 -13.44 6.03
CA ALA A 55 -6.28 -13.98 6.93
C ALA A 55 -5.19 -14.76 6.18
N LEU A 56 -5.55 -15.39 5.06
CA LEU A 56 -4.61 -16.06 4.14
C LEU A 56 -3.92 -15.09 3.18
N GLY A 57 -4.19 -13.78 3.28
CA GLY A 57 -3.66 -12.77 2.36
C GLY A 57 -4.30 -12.81 0.96
N ALA A 58 -5.40 -13.56 0.80
CA ALA A 58 -6.20 -13.57 -0.42
C ALA A 58 -7.18 -12.40 -0.39
N GLY A 59 -6.76 -11.28 -0.98
CA GLY A 59 -7.58 -10.09 -1.15
C GLY A 59 -6.80 -9.02 -1.90
N ASP A 60 -7.51 -8.22 -2.71
CA ASP A 60 -6.94 -7.02 -3.29
C ASP A 60 -6.49 -6.06 -2.18
N ASP A 61 -5.39 -5.35 -2.42
CA ASP A 61 -4.89 -4.36 -1.48
C ASP A 61 -5.97 -3.35 -1.09
N LEU A 62 -6.29 -3.26 0.21
CA LEU A 62 -7.33 -2.37 0.71
C LEU A 62 -6.99 -0.90 0.38
N PRO A 63 -7.96 -0.11 -0.13
CA PRO A 63 -7.76 1.32 -0.34
C PRO A 63 -7.59 2.03 1.02
N THR A 64 -6.39 2.55 1.29
CA THR A 64 -6.04 3.24 2.55
C THR A 64 -6.85 4.49 2.83
N SER A 65 -7.43 5.12 1.79
CA SER A 65 -8.06 6.43 1.93
C SER A 65 -9.44 6.42 1.32
N ALA A 66 -10.44 6.77 2.13
CA ALA A 66 -11.79 7.00 1.65
C ALA A 66 -11.76 7.99 0.47
N PRO A 67 -12.40 7.65 -0.66
CA PRO A 67 -12.38 8.50 -1.84
C PRO A 67 -12.91 9.89 -1.48
N PHE A 68 -12.22 10.94 -1.91
CA PHE A 68 -12.66 12.31 -1.74
C PHE A 68 -13.26 12.80 -3.07
N LEU A 69 -14.58 13.02 -3.09
CA LEU A 69 -15.31 13.43 -4.31
C LEU A 69 -15.05 12.49 -5.50
N GLY A 70 -14.98 11.17 -5.25
CA GLY A 70 -14.74 10.14 -6.27
C GLY A 70 -13.27 9.97 -6.67
N ILE A 71 -12.35 10.72 -6.07
CA ILE A 71 -10.91 10.60 -6.31
C ILE A 71 -10.31 9.74 -5.21
N GLN A 72 -9.65 8.63 -5.56
CA GLN A 72 -8.82 7.90 -4.61
C GLN A 72 -7.69 8.82 -4.14
N THR A 73 -7.47 8.95 -2.83
CA THR A 73 -6.48 9.88 -2.26
C THR A 73 -5.33 9.20 -1.52
N GLY A 74 -5.29 7.88 -1.58
CA GLY A 74 -4.23 7.07 -1.01
C GLY A 74 -4.22 5.66 -1.57
N ALA A 75 -3.07 5.01 -1.48
CA ALA A 75 -2.88 3.60 -1.81
C ALA A 75 -2.06 2.93 -0.71
N GLN A 76 -2.39 1.68 -0.37
CA GLN A 76 -1.57 0.77 0.43
C GLN A 76 -1.17 -0.41 -0.40
N ARG A 77 -0.02 -0.97 -0.07
CA ARG A 77 0.37 -2.33 -0.41
C ARG A 77 0.89 -3.00 0.85
N THR A 78 0.39 -4.20 1.13
CA THR A 78 0.85 -4.97 2.28
C THR A 78 1.36 -6.31 1.78
N ARG A 79 2.58 -6.68 2.17
CA ARG A 79 3.16 -8.00 1.90
C ARG A 79 3.74 -8.58 3.17
N ILE A 80 3.60 -9.90 3.32
CA ILE A 80 4.21 -10.65 4.41
C ILE A 80 5.38 -11.41 3.82
N VAL A 81 6.56 -11.23 4.41
CA VAL A 81 7.79 -11.88 3.99
C VAL A 81 8.23 -12.86 5.09
N PRO A 82 8.68 -14.08 4.74
CA PRO A 82 9.25 -15.00 5.71
C PRO A 82 10.54 -14.44 6.31
N GLY A 83 10.79 -14.74 7.58
CA GLY A 83 11.98 -14.30 8.28
C GLY A 83 11.86 -12.92 8.94
N ARG A 84 12.79 -12.68 9.86
CA ARG A 84 12.93 -11.41 10.58
C ARG A 84 13.98 -10.56 9.89
N VAL A 85 13.60 -9.35 9.47
CA VAL A 85 14.51 -8.44 8.76
C VAL A 85 15.60 -7.93 9.73
N SER A 86 16.84 -8.29 9.48
CA SER A 86 18.03 -7.78 10.17
C SER A 86 18.31 -6.30 9.87
N ASP A 87 19.17 -5.66 10.66
CA ASP A 87 19.57 -4.26 10.42
C ASP A 87 20.29 -4.09 9.06
N ALA A 88 21.07 -5.10 8.65
CA ALA A 88 21.79 -5.09 7.37
C ALA A 88 20.82 -5.17 6.19
N GLU A 89 19.82 -6.05 6.27
CA GLU A 89 18.76 -6.14 5.25
C GLU A 89 17.94 -4.86 5.19
N TRP A 90 17.62 -4.29 6.35
CA TRP A 90 16.93 -2.99 6.40
C TRP A 90 17.73 -1.89 5.70
N ALA A 91 19.04 -1.83 5.89
CA ALA A 91 19.88 -0.88 5.17
C ALA A 91 19.82 -1.09 3.64
N LYS A 92 19.83 -2.36 3.17
CA LYS A 92 19.64 -2.70 1.75
C LYS A 92 18.25 -2.26 1.25
N MET A 93 17.20 -2.51 2.02
CA MET A 93 15.81 -2.13 1.73
C MET A 93 15.66 -0.60 1.63
N VAL A 94 16.20 0.15 2.60
CA VAL A 94 16.21 1.62 2.58
C VAL A 94 16.95 2.14 1.34
N ALA A 95 18.08 1.54 0.98
CA ALA A 95 18.79 1.91 -0.25
C ALA A 95 17.92 1.68 -1.51
N THR A 96 17.18 0.57 -1.55
CA THR A 96 16.20 0.29 -2.61
C THR A 96 15.07 1.31 -2.64
N LEU A 97 14.48 1.66 -1.48
CA LEU A 97 13.44 2.67 -1.37
C LEU A 97 13.92 4.04 -1.88
N ARG A 98 15.15 4.45 -1.52
CA ARG A 98 15.76 5.69 -2.02
C ARG A 98 15.92 5.69 -3.54
N ARG A 99 16.20 4.55 -4.16
CA ARG A 99 16.28 4.42 -5.63
C ARG A 99 14.89 4.48 -6.28
N GLN A 100 13.92 3.72 -5.77
CA GLN A 100 12.61 3.56 -6.40
C GLN A 100 11.65 4.73 -6.14
N LEU A 101 11.61 5.21 -4.89
CA LEU A 101 10.73 6.29 -4.45
C LEU A 101 11.44 7.66 -4.47
N GLY A 102 12.74 7.65 -4.77
CA GLY A 102 13.60 8.80 -5.02
C GLY A 102 14.13 9.44 -3.74
N GLY A 103 15.43 9.75 -3.70
CA GLY A 103 16.06 10.61 -2.69
C GLY A 103 16.10 10.08 -1.26
N THR A 104 16.78 10.83 -0.38
CA THR A 104 16.94 10.50 1.03
C THR A 104 15.63 10.77 1.78
N GLY A 105 15.01 9.72 2.32
CA GLY A 105 13.89 9.83 3.28
C GLY A 105 14.35 9.77 4.73
N THR A 106 13.43 10.02 5.65
CA THR A 106 13.63 9.87 7.09
C THR A 106 13.46 8.42 7.48
N VAL A 107 14.42 7.88 8.23
CA VAL A 107 14.33 6.54 8.82
C VAL A 107 14.04 6.71 10.31
N GLU A 108 13.06 6.00 10.81
CA GLU A 108 12.71 5.95 12.23
C GLU A 108 12.66 4.49 12.68
N ILE A 109 13.17 4.23 13.88
CA ILE A 109 13.21 2.89 14.47
C ILE A 109 12.60 3.01 15.85
N ILE A 110 11.48 2.31 16.07
CA ILE A 110 10.75 2.30 17.34
C ILE A 110 10.65 0.85 17.81
N GLY A 111 11.58 0.46 18.69
CA GLY A 111 11.72 -0.93 19.09
C GLY A 111 12.10 -1.81 17.90
N GLU A 112 11.25 -2.78 17.57
CA GLU A 112 11.46 -3.66 16.41
C GLU A 112 10.77 -3.16 15.14
N VAL A 113 9.92 -2.13 15.26
CA VAL A 113 9.22 -1.53 14.13
C VAL A 113 10.16 -0.54 13.44
N ARG A 114 10.26 -0.67 12.12
CA ARG A 114 11.08 0.23 11.30
C ARG A 114 10.23 0.98 10.30
N GLU A 115 10.44 2.28 10.25
CA GLU A 115 9.72 3.15 9.34
C GLU A 115 10.69 3.90 8.43
N TRP A 116 10.30 4.02 7.15
CA TRP A 116 10.90 4.94 6.21
C TRP A 116 9.82 5.86 5.64
N ARG A 117 10.06 7.17 5.66
CA ARG A 117 9.10 8.17 5.16
C ARG A 117 9.75 9.19 4.25
N ARG A 118 9.06 9.54 3.17
CA ARG A 118 9.41 10.65 2.29
C ARG A 118 8.20 11.21 1.56
N GLY A 119 7.85 12.47 1.87
CA GLY A 119 6.75 13.16 1.21
C GLY A 119 5.46 12.35 1.32
N PRO A 120 4.81 11.96 0.21
CA PRO A 120 3.59 11.17 0.25
C PRO A 120 3.83 9.69 0.60
N TYR A 121 5.08 9.21 0.54
CA TYR A 121 5.40 7.79 0.71
C TYR A 121 5.78 7.45 2.16
N ARG A 122 5.25 6.34 2.65
CA ARG A 122 5.58 5.75 3.95
C ARG A 122 5.74 4.26 3.78
N VAL A 123 6.78 3.67 4.38
CA VAL A 123 7.01 2.23 4.40
C VAL A 123 7.26 1.83 5.83
N LEU A 124 6.48 0.86 6.33
CA LEU A 124 6.49 0.38 7.69
C LEU A 124 6.80 -1.12 7.68
N LEU A 125 7.76 -1.53 8.48
CA LEU A 125 8.11 -2.92 8.72
C LEU A 125 7.74 -3.25 10.16
N GLU A 126 6.81 -4.18 10.31
CA GLU A 126 6.38 -4.70 11.60
C GLU A 126 6.74 -6.19 11.66
N PRO A 127 7.59 -6.61 12.61
CA PRO A 127 7.83 -8.03 12.82
C PRO A 127 6.60 -8.67 13.46
N GLU A 128 6.18 -9.79 12.90
CA GLU A 128 5.04 -10.61 13.31
C GLU A 128 5.56 -12.03 13.58
N GLY A 129 6.25 -12.20 14.72
CA GLY A 129 6.93 -13.44 15.09
C GLY A 129 8.10 -13.77 14.16
N GLU A 130 7.98 -14.89 13.44
CA GLU A 130 8.97 -15.38 12.45
C GLU A 130 8.82 -14.72 11.07
N ARG A 131 7.83 -13.85 10.89
CA ARG A 131 7.56 -13.17 9.61
C ARG A 131 7.67 -11.67 9.79
N THR A 132 7.93 -10.96 8.68
CA THR A 132 7.93 -9.50 8.68
C THR A 132 6.83 -9.00 7.75
N ARG A 133 5.92 -8.19 8.31
CA ARG A 133 4.90 -7.49 7.53
C ARG A 133 5.48 -6.17 7.03
N ILE A 134 5.49 -6.02 5.71
CA ILE A 134 5.90 -4.81 5.02
C ILE A 134 4.64 -4.10 4.52
N THR A 135 4.41 -2.89 5.01
CA THR A 135 3.30 -2.04 4.59
C THR A 135 3.85 -0.79 3.93
N ALA A 136 3.62 -0.61 2.63
CA ALA A 136 3.95 0.61 1.91
C ALA A 136 2.67 1.39 1.60
N SER A 137 2.63 2.67 1.95
CA SER A 137 1.52 3.56 1.67
C SER A 137 1.95 4.84 0.96
N GLY A 138 1.05 5.38 0.16
CA GLY A 138 1.20 6.64 -0.55
C GLY A 138 -0.04 7.48 -0.33
N GLU A 139 0.08 8.65 0.31
CA GLU A 139 -1.04 9.57 0.55
C GLU A 139 -0.85 10.89 -0.18
N TRP A 140 -1.87 11.33 -0.93
CA TRP A 140 -1.85 12.63 -1.64
C TRP A 140 -3.12 13.44 -1.37
N ARG A 141 -3.86 13.11 -0.31
CA ARG A 141 -5.10 13.78 0.07
C ARG A 141 -4.91 15.27 0.30
N ALA A 142 -3.84 15.69 0.98
CA ALA A 142 -3.58 17.10 1.27
C ALA A 142 -3.43 17.94 -0.02
N ASP A 143 -2.76 17.39 -1.03
CA ASP A 143 -2.62 18.04 -2.35
C ASP A 143 -3.98 18.15 -3.06
N ALA A 144 -4.80 17.11 -3.01
CA ALA A 144 -6.13 17.12 -3.63
C ALA A 144 -7.08 18.10 -2.92
N VAL A 145 -7.12 18.05 -1.59
CA VAL A 145 -7.98 18.91 -0.76
C VAL A 145 -7.58 20.38 -0.92
N SER A 146 -6.30 20.71 -0.90
CA SER A 146 -5.86 22.11 -1.05
C SER A 146 -6.20 22.70 -2.42
N ALA A 147 -6.01 21.94 -3.51
CA ALA A 147 -6.38 22.39 -4.85
C ALA A 147 -7.90 22.58 -5.02
N LEU A 148 -8.70 21.69 -4.43
CA LEU A 148 -10.16 21.78 -4.45
C LEU A 148 -10.68 22.91 -3.55
N ALA A 149 -10.08 23.10 -2.38
CA ALA A 149 -10.42 24.19 -1.46
C ALA A 149 -10.16 25.57 -2.08
N ALA A 150 -9.03 25.76 -2.76
CA ALA A 150 -8.74 27.02 -3.47
C ALA A 150 -9.78 27.31 -4.57
N THR A 151 -10.17 26.28 -5.32
CA THR A 151 -11.21 26.39 -6.35
C THR A 151 -12.57 26.74 -5.75
N ALA A 152 -12.96 26.02 -4.68
CA ALA A 152 -14.22 26.26 -3.97
C ALA A 152 -14.27 27.66 -3.34
N MET A 153 -13.15 28.16 -2.82
CA MET A 153 -13.06 29.49 -2.23
C MET A 153 -13.32 30.59 -3.25
N LEU A 154 -12.72 30.50 -4.46
CA LEU A 154 -12.94 31.48 -5.53
C LEU A 154 -14.40 31.48 -6.01
N ILE A 155 -14.99 30.29 -6.19
CA ILE A 155 -16.39 30.15 -6.59
C ILE A 155 -17.33 30.65 -5.47
N GLY A 156 -17.05 30.31 -4.21
CA GLY A 156 -17.80 30.79 -3.06
C GLY A 156 -17.76 32.31 -2.93
N TYR A 157 -16.59 32.92 -3.15
CA TYR A 157 -16.44 34.37 -3.16
C TYR A 157 -17.26 35.03 -4.28
N ALA A 158 -17.24 34.46 -5.48
CA ALA A 158 -18.09 34.91 -6.58
C ALA A 158 -19.59 34.87 -6.18
N PHE A 159 -20.02 33.81 -5.50
CA PHE A 159 -21.40 33.66 -5.05
C PHE A 159 -21.81 34.72 -4.01
N VAL A 160 -20.93 34.99 -3.03
CA VAL A 160 -21.13 36.07 -2.04
C VAL A 160 -21.25 37.43 -2.73
N MET A 161 -20.43 37.68 -3.75
CA MET A 161 -20.46 38.94 -4.51
C MET A 161 -21.75 39.10 -5.32
N VAL A 162 -22.26 38.03 -5.93
CA VAL A 162 -23.59 38.03 -6.58
C VAL A 162 -24.69 38.35 -5.58
N ALA A 163 -24.69 37.69 -4.40
CA ALA A 163 -25.67 37.97 -3.36
C ALA A 163 -25.61 39.43 -2.88
N ALA A 164 -24.40 39.97 -2.67
CA ALA A 164 -24.20 41.37 -2.30
C ALA A 164 -24.69 42.34 -3.40
N SER A 165 -24.51 41.99 -4.68
CA SER A 165 -25.02 42.76 -5.81
C SER A 165 -26.55 42.84 -5.79
N VAL A 166 -27.24 41.72 -5.54
CA VAL A 166 -28.71 41.67 -5.45
C VAL A 166 -29.21 42.53 -4.29
N VAL A 167 -28.58 42.46 -3.12
CA VAL A 167 -28.98 43.23 -1.93
C VAL A 167 -28.73 44.73 -2.10
N LYS A 168 -27.61 45.12 -2.71
CA LYS A 168 -27.20 46.54 -2.82
C LYS A 168 -27.57 47.20 -4.15
N GLY A 169 -28.12 46.46 -5.11
CA GLY A 169 -28.47 46.95 -6.44
C GLY A 169 -27.28 47.47 -7.25
N LYS A 170 -26.07 46.94 -7.03
CA LYS A 170 -24.83 47.40 -7.69
C LYS A 170 -24.37 46.42 -8.77
N PRO A 171 -24.79 46.58 -10.03
CA PRO A 171 -24.48 45.62 -11.09
C PRO A 171 -22.99 45.52 -11.42
N ASP A 172 -22.19 46.56 -11.12
CA ASP A 172 -20.74 46.56 -11.34
C ASP A 172 -20.02 45.42 -10.59
N VAL A 173 -20.60 44.96 -9.47
CA VAL A 173 -20.08 43.84 -8.68
C VAL A 173 -20.19 42.50 -9.42
N LEU A 174 -21.12 42.39 -10.39
CA LEU A 174 -21.32 41.17 -11.19
C LEU A 174 -20.13 40.88 -12.11
N VAL A 175 -19.48 41.92 -12.65
CA VAL A 175 -18.27 41.74 -13.48
C VAL A 175 -17.15 41.12 -12.64
N LEU A 176 -16.97 41.62 -11.43
CA LEU A 176 -15.97 41.08 -10.49
C LEU A 176 -16.32 39.65 -10.06
N ALA A 177 -17.59 39.37 -9.78
CA ALA A 177 -18.06 38.02 -9.47
C ALA A 177 -17.82 37.04 -10.64
N ALA A 178 -18.12 37.45 -11.88
CA ALA A 178 -17.88 36.65 -13.07
C ALA A 178 -16.39 36.35 -13.26
N MET A 179 -15.51 37.32 -12.98
CA MET A 179 -14.07 37.13 -13.03
C MET A 179 -13.58 36.09 -12.00
N PHE A 180 -14.07 36.16 -10.75
CA PHE A 180 -13.72 35.16 -9.73
C PHE A 180 -14.24 33.76 -10.08
N ALA A 181 -15.45 33.66 -10.63
CA ALA A 181 -16.00 32.38 -11.10
C ALA A 181 -15.15 31.81 -12.24
N ALA A 182 -14.76 32.64 -13.22
CA ALA A 182 -13.89 32.25 -14.32
C ALA A 182 -12.51 31.80 -13.84
N MET A 183 -11.90 32.53 -12.88
CA MET A 183 -10.64 32.15 -12.27
C MET A 183 -10.75 30.83 -11.49
N GLY A 184 -11.83 30.64 -10.72
CA GLY A 184 -12.11 29.38 -10.03
C GLY A 184 -12.21 28.21 -11.00
N ALA A 185 -12.99 28.37 -12.07
CA ALA A 185 -13.13 27.36 -13.12
C ALA A 185 -11.78 27.06 -13.81
N ALA A 186 -11.00 28.08 -14.15
CA ALA A 186 -9.67 27.91 -14.75
C ALA A 186 -8.69 27.19 -13.81
N SER A 187 -8.70 27.54 -12.52
CA SER A 187 -7.91 26.86 -11.48
C SER A 187 -8.29 25.38 -11.37
N GLY A 188 -9.59 25.09 -11.30
CA GLY A 188 -10.10 23.71 -11.26
C GLY A 188 -9.70 22.92 -12.50
N ALA A 189 -9.91 23.48 -13.69
CA ALA A 189 -9.53 22.87 -14.97
C ALA A 189 -8.02 22.64 -15.12
N TRP A 190 -7.18 23.48 -14.48
CA TRP A 190 -5.73 23.32 -14.47
C TRP A 190 -5.25 22.29 -13.43
N ALA A 191 -5.93 22.19 -12.29
CA ALA A 191 -5.62 21.24 -11.23
C ALA A 191 -6.08 19.81 -11.55
N TRP A 192 -7.25 19.66 -12.18
CA TRP A 192 -7.89 18.36 -12.44
C TRP A 192 -6.99 17.37 -13.21
N PRO A 193 -6.35 17.75 -14.35
CA PRO A 193 -5.47 16.85 -15.10
C PRO A 193 -4.17 16.54 -14.36
N ARG A 194 -3.80 17.32 -13.34
CA ARG A 194 -2.64 17.05 -12.49
C ARG A 194 -2.94 16.09 -11.35
N LEU A 195 -4.17 16.10 -10.84
CA LEU A 195 -4.59 15.24 -9.73
C LEU A 195 -4.96 13.83 -10.22
N TRP A 196 -5.65 13.72 -11.36
CA TRP A 196 -6.10 12.42 -11.89
C TRP A 196 -4.97 11.39 -12.11
N PRO A 197 -3.84 11.73 -12.77
CA PRO A 197 -2.77 10.76 -12.99
C PRO A 197 -1.89 10.53 -11.76
N LYS A 198 -2.07 11.26 -10.64
CA LYS A 198 -1.23 11.08 -9.45
C LYS A 198 -1.46 9.71 -8.79
N GLY A 199 -2.70 9.24 -8.72
CA GLY A 199 -3.03 7.93 -8.14
C GLY A 199 -2.30 6.78 -8.84
N PRO A 200 -2.53 6.56 -10.15
CA PRO A 200 -1.86 5.47 -10.88
C PRO A 200 -0.33 5.55 -10.86
N ARG A 201 0.24 6.77 -10.80
CA ARG A 201 1.70 6.97 -10.71
C ARG A 201 2.26 6.64 -9.33
N ILE A 202 1.51 6.92 -8.27
CA ILE A 202 1.89 6.59 -6.90
C ILE A 202 1.78 5.09 -6.70
N GLU A 203 0.67 4.49 -7.11
CA GLU A 203 0.44 3.03 -7.10
C GLU A 203 1.56 2.29 -7.84
N GLY A 204 1.81 2.61 -9.12
CA GLY A 204 2.87 1.94 -9.88
C GLY A 204 4.30 2.20 -9.38
N LYS A 205 4.51 3.17 -8.47
CA LYS A 205 5.79 3.34 -7.77
C LYS A 205 5.84 2.49 -6.50
N LEU A 206 4.72 2.40 -5.77
CA LEU A 206 4.59 1.53 -4.61
C LEU A 206 4.74 0.06 -5.01
N ASP A 207 4.08 -0.36 -6.11
CA ASP A 207 4.17 -1.73 -6.62
C ASP A 207 5.63 -2.11 -6.93
N ARG A 208 6.34 -1.27 -7.69
CA ARG A 208 7.77 -1.47 -7.99
C ARG A 208 8.66 -1.43 -6.76
N ALA A 209 8.32 -0.61 -5.77
CA ALA A 209 9.07 -0.57 -4.52
C ALA A 209 8.85 -1.87 -3.73
N MET A 210 7.61 -2.35 -3.65
CA MET A 210 7.27 -3.61 -2.97
C MET A 210 7.91 -4.82 -3.62
N GLU A 211 7.85 -4.94 -4.95
CA GLU A 211 8.54 -6.00 -5.70
C GLU A 211 10.05 -5.98 -5.44
N ALA A 212 10.65 -4.78 -5.41
CA ALA A 212 12.07 -4.64 -5.14
C ALA A 212 12.45 -4.96 -3.68
N LEU A 213 11.57 -4.66 -2.71
CA LEU A 213 11.75 -5.03 -1.31
C LEU A 213 11.65 -6.54 -1.10
N GLU A 214 10.67 -7.18 -1.74
CA GLU A 214 10.48 -8.62 -1.72
C GLU A 214 11.70 -9.34 -2.34
N ALA A 215 12.19 -8.84 -3.47
CA ALA A 215 13.40 -9.37 -4.09
C ALA A 215 14.60 -9.31 -3.13
N VAL A 216 14.80 -8.18 -2.43
CA VAL A 216 15.90 -8.03 -1.46
C VAL A 216 15.78 -9.04 -0.32
N ALA A 217 14.58 -9.21 0.22
CA ALA A 217 14.37 -10.13 1.34
C ALA A 217 14.53 -11.61 0.95
N LEU A 218 14.08 -12.01 -0.25
CA LEU A 218 14.25 -13.37 -0.76
C LEU A 218 15.70 -13.72 -1.15
N THR A 219 16.57 -12.71 -1.33
CA THR A 219 17.94 -12.96 -1.76
C THR A 219 18.79 -13.55 -0.63
N ASP A 220 18.54 -13.17 0.62
CA ASP A 220 19.31 -13.67 1.78
C ASP A 220 18.86 -15.08 2.20
N GLU A 221 17.56 -15.41 2.18
CA GLU A 221 17.12 -16.81 2.38
C GLU A 221 17.78 -17.78 1.39
N ARG A 222 17.96 -17.35 0.13
CA ARG A 222 18.67 -18.16 -0.87
C ARG A 222 20.17 -18.28 -0.56
N ALA A 223 20.77 -17.27 0.04
CA ALA A 223 22.16 -17.33 0.47
C ALA A 223 22.33 -18.25 1.68
N GLU A 224 21.43 -18.16 2.66
CA GLU A 224 21.39 -19.03 3.84
C GLU A 224 21.06 -20.49 3.48
N ALA A 225 20.11 -20.72 2.57
CA ALA A 225 19.79 -22.04 2.06
C ALA A 225 20.96 -22.66 1.27
N ARG A 226 21.73 -21.85 0.52
CA ARG A 226 22.97 -22.31 -0.14
C ARG A 226 24.09 -22.59 0.85
N ALA A 227 24.21 -21.80 1.93
CA ALA A 227 25.21 -22.02 2.97
C ALA A 227 24.88 -23.23 3.86
N SER A 228 23.58 -23.52 4.06
CA SER A 228 23.08 -24.65 4.85
C SER A 228 22.90 -25.92 4.03
N ALA A 229 22.91 -25.82 2.70
CA ALA A 229 22.95 -26.99 1.84
C ALA A 229 24.23 -27.79 2.19
N PRO A 230 24.12 -29.10 2.46
CA PRO A 230 25.29 -29.91 2.70
C PRO A 230 26.25 -29.71 1.52
N PRO A 231 27.56 -29.54 1.76
CA PRO A 231 28.52 -29.42 0.68
C PRO A 231 28.25 -30.59 -0.25
N LEU A 232 27.92 -30.29 -1.51
CA LEU A 232 27.69 -31.32 -2.52
C LEU A 232 28.86 -32.26 -2.39
N ALA A 233 28.60 -33.43 -1.80
CA ALA A 233 29.66 -34.37 -1.53
C ALA A 233 30.30 -34.62 -2.90
N GLU A 234 31.62 -34.47 -2.99
CA GLU A 234 32.42 -34.77 -4.18
C GLU A 234 32.24 -36.24 -4.65
N THR A 235 31.30 -36.98 -4.08
CA THR A 235 30.88 -38.36 -4.35
C THR A 235 30.10 -38.55 -5.65
N TYR A 236 30.28 -37.67 -6.63
CA TYR A 236 30.12 -38.04 -8.04
C TYR A 236 31.31 -37.48 -8.82
N ALA A 237 32.51 -37.98 -8.48
CA ALA A 237 33.46 -38.28 -9.53
C ALA A 237 32.69 -39.15 -10.54
N PRO A 238 32.50 -38.73 -11.80
CA PRO A 238 31.81 -39.54 -12.78
C PRO A 238 32.66 -40.80 -12.95
N GLU A 239 32.24 -41.89 -12.33
CA GLU A 239 32.70 -43.21 -12.70
C GLU A 239 32.35 -43.32 -14.17
N ALA A 240 33.40 -43.32 -15.00
CA ALA A 240 33.29 -43.28 -16.44
C ALA A 240 32.42 -44.44 -16.90
N LEU A 241 31.14 -44.18 -17.13
CA LEU A 241 30.25 -45.07 -17.84
C LEU A 241 30.86 -45.26 -19.24
N PRO A 242 31.39 -46.45 -19.57
CA PRO A 242 31.63 -46.76 -20.96
C PRO A 242 30.23 -46.87 -21.61
N ASP A 243 29.98 -46.12 -22.68
CA ASP A 243 28.71 -46.07 -23.45
C ASP A 243 27.57 -45.15 -22.98
N ALA A 244 27.84 -43.99 -22.37
CA ALA A 244 26.87 -42.89 -22.47
C ALA A 244 26.91 -42.28 -23.89
N PRO A 245 25.80 -42.26 -24.65
CA PRO A 245 25.76 -41.62 -25.97
C PRO A 245 26.11 -40.14 -25.81
N ARG A 246 27.24 -39.73 -26.41
CA ARG A 246 27.66 -38.34 -26.43
C ARG A 246 26.58 -37.54 -27.16
N LEU A 247 25.87 -36.68 -26.42
CA LEU A 247 25.02 -35.64 -26.99
C LEU A 247 25.91 -34.78 -27.90
N ASP A 248 25.69 -34.90 -29.20
CA ASP A 248 26.43 -34.20 -30.23
C ASP A 248 26.11 -32.70 -30.12
N ALA A 249 27.13 -31.90 -29.80
CA ALA A 249 26.99 -30.45 -29.60
C ALA A 249 26.49 -29.73 -30.87
N SER A 250 26.55 -30.39 -32.03
CA SER A 250 25.97 -29.92 -33.28
C SER A 250 24.44 -29.80 -33.27
N LEU A 251 23.74 -30.45 -32.32
CA LEU A 251 22.27 -30.33 -32.18
C LEU A 251 21.83 -29.09 -31.40
N LEU A 252 22.74 -28.37 -30.74
CA LEU A 252 22.41 -27.17 -29.96
C LEU A 252 22.59 -25.86 -30.76
N ASP A 253 23.13 -25.92 -31.97
CA ASP A 253 23.44 -24.73 -32.80
C ASP A 253 22.30 -24.34 -33.75
N ASN A 254 21.09 -24.87 -33.54
CA ASN A 254 19.92 -24.47 -34.31
C ASN A 254 19.30 -23.19 -33.72
N THR A 255 20.08 -22.10 -33.70
CA THR A 255 19.52 -20.75 -33.60
C THR A 255 18.71 -20.48 -34.86
N PRO A 256 17.37 -20.31 -34.79
CA PRO A 256 16.63 -19.85 -35.93
C PRO A 256 17.12 -18.44 -36.29
N ASP A 257 17.66 -18.29 -37.50
CA ASP A 257 18.07 -17.03 -38.09
C ASP A 257 16.96 -15.98 -37.92
N ALA A 258 17.18 -15.02 -37.03
CA ALA A 258 16.33 -13.86 -36.81
C ALA A 258 16.56 -12.77 -37.88
N SER A 259 16.72 -13.18 -39.14
CA SER A 259 16.87 -12.29 -40.29
C SER A 259 15.67 -12.42 -41.23
N GLY A 260 14.51 -11.95 -40.78
CA GLY A 260 13.29 -12.15 -41.57
C GLY A 260 12.06 -11.34 -41.18
N ASP A 261 12.15 -10.11 -40.66
CA ASP A 261 10.92 -9.28 -40.59
C ASP A 261 11.12 -7.75 -40.56
N ALA A 262 12.02 -7.22 -41.40
CA ALA A 262 12.22 -5.78 -41.55
C ALA A 262 11.39 -5.13 -42.69
N ARG A 263 10.58 -5.88 -43.45
CA ARG A 263 9.87 -5.34 -44.64
C ARG A 263 8.39 -5.02 -44.44
N SER A 264 7.82 -5.32 -43.28
CA SER A 264 6.35 -5.28 -43.08
C SER A 264 5.81 -3.94 -42.56
N ARG A 265 6.66 -2.96 -42.23
CA ARG A 265 6.22 -1.65 -41.66
C ARG A 265 6.13 -0.47 -42.65
N GLN A 266 6.36 -0.69 -43.94
CA GLN A 266 6.39 0.42 -44.93
C GLN A 266 5.06 0.65 -45.69
N ARG A 267 3.94 0.03 -45.30
CA ARG A 267 2.62 0.22 -45.97
C ARG A 267 1.56 0.93 -45.10
N LEU A 268 1.93 1.95 -44.34
CA LEU A 268 0.98 2.74 -43.54
C LEU A 268 1.30 4.25 -43.51
N ARG A 269 1.78 4.78 -44.64
CA ARG A 269 1.84 6.24 -44.89
C ARG A 269 1.59 6.54 -46.36
N GLU A 270 0.34 6.37 -46.78
CA GLU A 270 -0.33 7.19 -47.80
C GLU A 270 -1.75 7.47 -47.32
#